data_AF-M7SXZ3-F1
#
_entry.id   AF-M7SXZ3-F1
#
_cell.length_a   1.000
_cell.length_b   1.000
_cell.length_c   1.000
_cell.angle_alpha   90.00
_cell.angle_beta   90.00
_cell.angle_gamma   90.00
#
_symmetry.space_group_name_H-M   'P 1'
#
loop_
_entity.id
_entity.type
_entity.pdbx_description
1 polymer ?
#
loop_
_entity_poly.entity_id
_entity_poly.type
_entity_poly.pdbx_seq_one_letter_code
_entity_poly.pdbx_strand_id
1 'polypeptide(L)'
;MALSHNSFIRGFNSIYQQAPRVQHPADKSDFVGYCLSWIECVATHHHYEETELFPSVDKAAGRKGLMDQAVHEHEAFYSGLERMRKYLLDKDDKFGSTELIAIMDSFKESLHSHLKAEPGAIVALAKYSTPDNPIDILGIADAAGKN
;
A
#
# COMPACT_ATOMS: atom_id res chain seq x y z
N MET A 1 2.03 -4.27 -7.66
CA MET A 1 1.42 -5.57 -7.33
C MET A 1 2.45 -6.45 -6.64
N ALA A 2 2.86 -7.62 -7.17
CA ALA A 2 3.63 -8.60 -6.41
C ALA A 2 4.92 -8.07 -5.74
N LEU A 3 5.75 -7.32 -6.47
CA LEU A 3 6.99 -6.75 -5.91
C LEU A 3 6.70 -5.69 -4.83
N SER A 4 5.88 -4.69 -5.15
CA SER A 4 5.49 -3.62 -4.22
C SER A 4 4.85 -4.19 -2.95
N HIS A 5 3.90 -5.11 -3.09
CA HIS A 5 3.17 -5.69 -1.94
C HIS A 5 4.10 -6.50 -1.04
N ASN A 6 5.02 -7.25 -1.64
CA ASN A 6 6.05 -7.97 -0.89
C ASN A 6 6.97 -7.04 -0.10
N SER A 7 7.29 -5.86 -0.65
CA SER A 7 8.04 -4.81 0.04
C SER A 7 7.24 -4.20 1.18
N PHE A 8 5.94 -3.93 1.00
CA PHE A 8 5.09 -3.39 2.06
C PHE A 8 4.93 -4.35 3.23
N ILE A 9 4.67 -5.64 2.96
CA ILE A 9 4.56 -6.67 4.00
C ILE A 9 5.87 -6.79 4.77
N ARG A 10 7.02 -6.80 4.09
CA ARG A 10 8.33 -6.85 4.74
C ARG A 10 8.60 -5.60 5.57
N GLY A 11 8.27 -4.43 5.03
CA GLY A 11 8.39 -3.15 5.75
C GLY A 11 7.53 -3.13 7.01
N PHE A 12 6.25 -3.48 6.90
CA PHE A 12 5.33 -3.59 8.03
C PHE A 12 5.88 -4.53 9.11
N ASN A 13 6.28 -5.75 8.72
CA ASN A 13 6.84 -6.73 9.64
C ASN A 13 8.11 -6.22 10.32
N SER A 14 8.98 -5.53 9.58
CA SER A 14 10.21 -4.99 10.15
C SER A 14 9.92 -3.88 11.16
N ILE A 15 8.99 -2.96 10.88
CA ILE A 15 8.59 -1.89 11.80
C ILE A 15 8.00 -2.52 13.07
N TYR A 16 7.04 -3.42 12.90
CA TYR A 16 6.35 -4.10 14.00
C TYR A 16 7.35 -4.82 14.93
N GLN A 17 8.36 -5.47 14.35
CA GLN A 17 9.38 -6.17 15.10
C GLN A 17 10.40 -5.22 15.74
N GLN A 18 10.88 -4.20 15.03
CA GLN A 18 11.97 -3.36 15.54
C GLN A 18 11.51 -2.29 16.52
N ALA A 19 10.25 -1.83 16.47
CA ALA A 19 9.72 -0.80 17.36
C ALA A 19 10.10 -0.97 18.86
N PRO A 20 9.99 -2.15 19.50
CA PRO A 20 10.37 -2.34 20.91
C PRO A 20 11.89 -2.50 21.14
N ARG A 21 12.68 -2.65 20.08
CA ARG A 21 14.13 -2.94 20.14
C ARG A 21 15.00 -1.70 19.90
N VAL A 22 14.43 -0.65 19.30
CA VAL A 22 15.13 0.63 19.07
C VAL A 22 15.08 1.47 20.35
N GLN A 23 16.19 1.51 21.08
CA GLN A 23 16.27 2.16 22.40
C GLN A 23 17.05 3.48 22.41
N HIS A 24 18.08 3.61 21.56
CA HIS A 24 18.90 4.82 21.53
C HIS A 24 18.18 5.98 20.83
N PRO A 25 18.23 7.22 21.37
CA PRO A 25 17.52 8.36 20.78
C PRO A 25 17.86 8.63 19.30
N ALA A 26 19.13 8.51 18.91
CA ALA A 26 19.55 8.68 17.51
C ALA A 26 18.88 7.65 16.60
N ASP A 27 18.94 6.36 16.96
CA ASP A 27 18.30 5.28 16.20
C ASP A 27 16.77 5.44 16.15
N LYS A 28 16.16 6.04 17.16
CA LYS A 28 14.70 6.31 17.17
C LYS A 28 14.28 7.33 16.12
N SER A 29 15.03 8.42 15.95
CA SER A 29 14.73 9.40 14.92
C SER A 29 14.89 8.81 13.51
N ASP A 30 15.97 8.07 13.28
CA ASP A 30 16.17 7.35 12.01
C ASP A 30 15.07 6.31 11.76
N PHE A 31 14.64 5.60 12.80
CA PHE A 31 13.53 4.64 12.73
C PHE A 31 12.20 5.31 12.42
N VAL A 32 11.92 6.50 12.97
CA VAL A 32 10.73 7.30 12.61
C VAL A 32 10.79 7.68 11.13
N GLY A 33 11.93 8.16 10.63
CA GLY A 33 12.14 8.46 9.22
C GLY A 33 11.90 7.24 8.31
N TYR A 34 12.39 6.06 8.73
CA TYR A 34 12.12 4.80 8.04
C TYR A 34 10.61 4.47 8.01
N CYS A 35 9.91 4.61 9.14
CA CYS A 35 8.47 4.36 9.22
C CYS A 35 7.68 5.32 8.33
N LEU A 36 7.99 6.61 8.36
CA LEU A 36 7.34 7.62 7.52
C LEU A 36 7.57 7.35 6.03
N SER A 37 8.77 6.91 5.66
CA SER A 37 9.09 6.52 4.28
C SER A 37 8.27 5.30 3.82
N TRP A 38 8.09 4.31 4.71
CA TRP A 38 7.22 3.17 4.42
C TRP A 38 5.76 3.59 4.24
N ILE A 39 5.24 4.46 5.12
CA ILE A 39 3.89 5.01 5.01
C ILE A 39 3.69 5.73 3.67
N GLU A 40 4.65 6.57 3.28
CA GLU A 40 4.60 7.32 2.03
C GLU A 40 4.61 6.38 0.82
N CYS A 41 5.41 5.32 0.85
CA CYS A 41 5.48 4.34 -0.23
C CYS A 41 4.15 3.58 -0.40
N VAL A 42 3.53 3.19 0.71
CA VAL A 42 2.19 2.58 0.72
C VAL A 42 1.15 3.56 0.18
N ALA A 43 1.11 4.80 0.69
CA ALA A 43 0.12 5.80 0.27
C ALA A 43 0.26 6.16 -1.22
N THR A 44 1.48 6.43 -1.68
CA THR A 44 1.77 6.78 -3.08
C THR A 44 1.37 5.64 -4.03
N HIS A 45 1.63 4.39 -3.64
CA HIS A 45 1.28 3.24 -4.45
C HIS A 45 -0.24 3.10 -4.69
N HIS A 46 -1.04 3.16 -3.64
CA HIS A 46 -2.48 3.02 -3.77
C HIS A 46 -3.11 4.28 -4.40
N HIS A 47 -2.54 5.47 -4.18
CA HIS A 47 -2.94 6.67 -4.90
C HIS A 47 -2.75 6.52 -6.41
N TYR A 48 -1.59 6.02 -6.83
CA TYR A 48 -1.31 5.70 -8.24
C TYR A 48 -2.32 4.68 -8.80
N GLU A 49 -2.66 3.65 -8.03
CA GLU A 49 -3.63 2.65 -8.45
C GLU A 49 -5.01 3.27 -8.75
N GLU A 50 -5.52 4.07 -7.82
CA GLU A 50 -6.83 4.71 -7.92
C GLU A 50 -6.90 5.78 -9.01
N THR A 51 -5.81 6.51 -9.23
CA THR A 51 -5.80 7.67 -10.14
C THR A 51 -5.36 7.34 -11.56
N GLU A 52 -4.52 6.32 -11.74
CA GLU A 52 -3.90 6.03 -13.04
C GLU A 52 -4.14 4.58 -13.50
N LEU A 53 -3.77 3.59 -12.68
CA LEU A 53 -3.81 2.18 -13.10
C LEU A 53 -5.22 1.68 -13.33
N PHE A 54 -6.09 1.77 -12.32
CA PHE A 54 -7.45 1.24 -12.41
C PHE A 54 -8.29 1.95 -13.49
N PRO A 55 -8.25 3.29 -13.65
CA PRO A 55 -8.91 3.95 -14.77
C PRO A 55 -8.39 3.51 -16.14
N SER A 56 -7.08 3.27 -16.27
CA SER A 56 -6.47 2.81 -17.52
C SER A 56 -6.89 1.37 -17.86
N VAL A 57 -7.00 0.51 -16.85
CA VAL A 57 -7.56 -0.84 -16.97
C VAL A 57 -9.01 -0.79 -17.45
N ASP A 58 -9.84 0.03 -16.80
CA ASP A 58 -11.25 0.20 -17.18
C ASP A 58 -11.39 0.66 -18.64
N LYS A 59 -10.54 1.62 -19.06
CA LYS A 59 -10.50 2.13 -20.44
C LYS A 59 -10.10 1.04 -21.44
N ALA A 60 -9.05 0.26 -21.15
CA ALA A 60 -8.58 -0.80 -22.02
C ALA A 60 -9.60 -1.94 -22.17
N ALA A 61 -10.33 -2.24 -21.09
CA ALA A 61 -11.39 -3.24 -21.08
C ALA A 61 -12.73 -2.73 -21.63
N GLY A 62 -12.88 -1.43 -21.86
CA GLY A 62 -14.15 -0.81 -22.27
C GLY A 62 -15.26 -0.94 -21.22
N ARG A 63 -14.90 -1.13 -19.95
CA ARG A 63 -15.85 -1.38 -18.85
C ARG A 63 -15.36 -0.68 -17.59
N LYS A 64 -16.28 -0.03 -16.87
CA LYS A 64 -15.98 0.64 -15.61
C LYS A 64 -16.14 -0.26 -14.39
N GLY A 65 -15.44 0.09 -13.33
CA GLY A 65 -15.59 -0.47 -11.99
C GLY A 65 -15.00 -1.87 -11.87
N LEU A 66 -13.98 -2.20 -12.66
CA LEU A 66 -13.36 -3.52 -12.61
C LEU A 66 -12.56 -3.74 -11.32
N MET A 67 -12.11 -2.65 -10.70
CA MET A 67 -11.28 -2.66 -9.48
C MET A 67 -11.93 -1.92 -8.30
N ASP A 68 -13.24 -1.61 -8.33
CA ASP A 68 -13.95 -0.90 -7.25
C ASP A 68 -13.82 -1.60 -5.88
N GLN A 69 -13.74 -2.93 -5.90
CA GLN A 69 -13.52 -3.71 -4.68
C GLN A 69 -12.14 -3.42 -4.05
N ALA A 70 -11.09 -3.27 -4.86
CA ALA A 70 -9.76 -2.90 -4.35
C ALA A 70 -9.78 -1.49 -3.75
N VAL A 71 -10.45 -0.54 -4.41
CA VAL A 71 -10.65 0.82 -3.87
C VAL A 71 -11.34 0.80 -2.50
N HIS A 72 -12.42 0.01 -2.36
CA HIS A 72 -13.09 -0.13 -1.07
C HIS A 72 -12.21 -0.79 0.01
N GLU A 73 -11.35 -1.73 -0.38
CA GLU A 73 -10.36 -2.33 0.51
C GLU A 73 -9.30 -1.31 0.98
N HIS A 74 -8.93 -0.33 0.14
CA HIS A 74 -8.02 0.75 0.53
C HIS A 74 -8.59 1.60 1.66
N GLU A 75 -9.86 1.99 1.55
CA GLU A 75 -10.58 2.76 2.58
C GLU A 75 -10.49 2.09 3.96
N ALA A 76 -10.50 0.76 4.00
CA ALA A 76 -10.49 -0.04 5.23
C ALA A 76 -9.18 0.04 6.02
N PHE A 77 -8.06 0.46 5.41
CA PHE A 77 -6.78 0.63 6.13
C PHE A 77 -6.25 2.08 6.17
N TYR A 78 -6.71 2.97 5.29
CA TYR A 78 -6.22 4.37 5.23
C TYR A 78 -6.31 5.12 6.57
N SER A 79 -7.42 4.97 7.31
CA SER A 79 -7.56 5.65 8.59
C SER A 79 -6.52 5.23 9.64
N GLY A 80 -6.08 3.96 9.62
CA GLY A 80 -5.02 3.46 10.49
C GLY A 80 -3.63 3.92 10.03
N LEU A 81 -3.39 3.94 8.72
CA LEU A 81 -2.15 4.43 8.12
C LEU A 81 -1.92 5.91 8.45
N GLU A 82 -2.95 6.75 8.32
CA GLU A 82 -2.88 8.17 8.66
C GLU A 82 -2.72 8.41 10.18
N ARG A 83 -3.33 7.57 11.00
CA ARG A 83 -3.11 7.61 12.45
C ARG A 83 -1.65 7.31 12.80
N MET A 84 -1.04 6.32 12.15
CA MET A 84 0.38 5.99 12.32
C MET A 84 1.27 7.17 11.90
N ARG A 85 0.99 7.78 10.75
CA ARG A 85 1.71 8.97 10.26
C ARG A 85 1.66 10.11 11.28
N LYS A 86 0.45 10.48 11.72
CA LYS A 86 0.24 11.56 12.69
C LYS A 86 0.94 11.29 14.00
N TYR A 87 0.88 10.05 14.50
CA TYR A 87 1.54 9.65 15.74
C TYR A 87 3.06 9.84 15.66
N LEU A 88 3.68 9.35 14.59
CA LEU A 88 5.12 9.44 14.40
C LEU A 88 5.60 10.88 14.21
N LEU A 89 4.84 11.71 13.49
CA LEU A 89 5.15 13.15 13.35
C LEU A 89 5.02 13.92 14.67
N ASP A 90 4.05 13.56 15.52
CA ASP A 90 3.83 14.22 16.82
C ASP A 90 4.87 13.80 17.86
N LYS A 91 5.23 12.52 17.89
CA LYS A 91 6.12 11.97 18.91
C LYS A 91 7.59 12.00 18.54
N ASP A 92 7.93 11.92 17.25
CA ASP A 92 9.30 11.81 16.77
C ASP A 92 10.10 10.76 17.57
N ASP A 93 11.30 11.08 18.05
CA ASP A 93 12.17 10.19 18.84
C ASP A 93 11.59 9.77 20.20
N LYS A 94 10.43 10.33 20.61
CA LYS A 94 9.72 10.01 21.85
C LYS A 94 8.58 9.00 21.64
N PHE A 95 8.45 8.40 20.46
CA PHE A 95 7.42 7.40 20.22
C PHE A 95 7.53 6.23 21.23
N GLY A 96 6.37 5.73 21.64
CA GLY A 96 6.23 4.54 22.47
C GLY A 96 5.94 3.32 21.60
N SER A 97 6.76 2.27 21.73
CA SER A 97 6.61 1.06 20.92
C SER A 97 5.26 0.37 21.10
N THR A 98 4.72 0.34 22.33
CA THR A 98 3.41 -0.27 22.61
C THR A 98 2.27 0.45 21.88
N GLU A 99 2.31 1.78 21.85
CA GLU A 99 1.28 2.58 21.18
C GLU A 99 1.43 2.51 19.66
N LEU A 100 2.66 2.57 19.14
CA LEU A 100 2.92 2.35 17.71
C LEU A 100 2.38 0.99 17.24
N ILE A 101 2.67 -0.09 17.98
CA ILE A 101 2.17 -1.44 17.67
C ILE A 101 0.64 -1.48 17.74
N ALA A 102 0.01 -0.86 18.74
CA ALA A 102 -1.44 -0.83 18.85
C ALA A 102 -2.10 -0.08 17.67
N ILE A 103 -1.46 0.97 17.15
CA ILE A 103 -1.91 1.64 15.93
C ILE A 103 -1.74 0.72 14.71
N MET A 104 -0.62 0.03 14.58
CA MET A 104 -0.39 -0.93 13.50
C MET A 104 -1.42 -2.07 13.51
N ASP A 105 -1.75 -2.59 14.69
CA ASP A 105 -2.77 -3.62 14.87
C ASP A 105 -4.15 -3.20 14.38
N SER A 106 -4.46 -1.89 14.41
CA SER A 106 -5.79 -1.40 14.00
C SER A 106 -6.06 -1.51 12.50
N PHE A 107 -5.02 -1.72 11.67
CA PHE A 107 -5.18 -1.81 10.21
C PHE A 107 -4.45 -3.00 9.56
N LYS A 108 -3.69 -3.79 10.34
CA LYS A 108 -2.86 -4.88 9.80
C LYS A 108 -3.65 -5.89 8.97
N GLU A 109 -4.83 -6.29 9.45
CA GLU A 109 -5.63 -7.33 8.80
C GLU A 109 -6.25 -6.82 7.50
N SER A 110 -6.75 -5.58 7.51
CA SER A 110 -7.28 -4.92 6.31
C SER A 110 -6.20 -4.77 5.24
N LEU A 111 -5.04 -4.22 5.62
CA LEU A 111 -3.91 -4.06 4.70
C LEU A 111 -3.44 -5.41 4.14
N HIS A 112 -3.22 -6.40 5.00
CA HIS A 112 -2.76 -7.72 4.54
C HIS A 112 -3.77 -8.42 3.64
N SER A 113 -5.07 -8.31 3.96
CA SER A 113 -6.13 -8.90 3.15
C SER A 113 -6.18 -8.30 1.76
N HIS A 114 -6.11 -6.96 1.67
CA HIS A 114 -6.02 -6.24 0.40
C HIS A 114 -4.81 -6.68 -0.43
N LEU A 115 -3.60 -6.60 0.16
CA LEU A 115 -2.35 -6.90 -0.55
C LEU A 115 -2.29 -8.35 -1.07
N LYS A 116 -3.04 -9.26 -0.45
CA LYS A 116 -3.21 -10.65 -0.87
C LYS A 116 -4.28 -10.82 -1.96
N ALA A 117 -5.41 -10.11 -1.85
CA ALA A 117 -6.55 -10.27 -2.75
C ALA A 117 -6.29 -9.65 -4.13
N GLU A 118 -5.70 -8.46 -4.16
CA GLU A 118 -5.62 -7.62 -5.35
C GLU A 118 -4.83 -8.25 -6.53
N PRO A 119 -3.68 -8.95 -6.34
CA PRO A 119 -3.02 -9.64 -7.44
C PRO A 119 -3.90 -10.67 -8.14
N GLY A 120 -4.76 -11.38 -7.38
CA GLY A 120 -5.71 -12.34 -7.95
C GLY A 120 -6.82 -11.66 -8.76
N ALA A 121 -7.30 -10.50 -8.29
CA ALA A 121 -8.27 -9.69 -9.01
C ALA A 121 -7.70 -9.19 -10.35
N ILE A 122 -6.44 -8.72 -10.36
CA ILE A 122 -5.75 -8.28 -11.59
C ILE A 122 -5.58 -9.44 -12.58
N VAL A 123 -5.16 -10.63 -12.12
CA VAL A 123 -5.06 -11.81 -12.99
C VAL A 123 -6.43 -12.17 -13.60
N ALA A 124 -7.51 -12.05 -12.82
CA ALA A 124 -8.86 -12.32 -13.30
C ALA A 124 -9.34 -11.37 -14.40
N LEU A 125 -8.69 -10.21 -14.60
CA LEU A 125 -8.98 -9.28 -15.71
C LEU A 125 -8.63 -9.85 -17.08
N ALA A 126 -7.80 -10.91 -17.15
CA ALA A 126 -7.44 -11.56 -18.42
C ALA A 126 -8.68 -12.00 -19.24
N LYS A 127 -9.82 -12.25 -18.57
CA LYS A 127 -11.10 -12.55 -19.23
C LYS A 127 -11.64 -11.42 -20.12
N TYR A 128 -11.16 -10.18 -19.96
CA TYR A 128 -11.52 -9.03 -20.77
C TYR A 128 -10.57 -8.78 -21.93
N SER A 129 -9.43 -9.47 -21.97
CA SER A 129 -8.47 -9.40 -23.07
C SER A 129 -8.89 -10.36 -24.19
N THR A 130 -9.07 -9.86 -25.41
CA THR A 130 -9.43 -10.66 -26.59
C THR A 130 -8.34 -10.58 -27.67
N PRO A 131 -8.32 -11.47 -28.68
CA PRO A 131 -7.38 -11.34 -29.80
C PRO A 131 -7.48 -10.00 -30.55
N ASP A 132 -8.69 -9.44 -30.66
CA ASP A 132 -8.96 -8.17 -31.35
C ASP A 132 -8.73 -6.94 -30.46
N ASN A 133 -8.74 -7.12 -29.13
CA ASN A 133 -8.47 -6.08 -28.14
C ASN A 133 -7.63 -6.65 -26.98
N PRO A 134 -6.32 -6.86 -27.21
CA PRO A 134 -5.43 -7.36 -26.17
C PRO A 134 -5.20 -6.29 -25.10
N ILE A 135 -5.29 -6.68 -23.83
CA ILE A 135 -4.98 -5.78 -22.70
C ILE A 135 -3.56 -6.06 -22.24
N ASP A 136 -2.66 -5.11 -22.50
CA ASP A 136 -1.28 -5.15 -21.99
C ASP A 136 -1.20 -4.47 -20.62
N ILE A 137 -1.43 -5.25 -19.56
CA ILE A 137 -1.40 -4.74 -18.18
C ILE A 137 -0.02 -4.21 -17.78
N LEU A 138 1.06 -4.78 -18.33
CA LEU A 138 2.43 -4.34 -18.05
C LEU A 138 2.71 -3.03 -18.78
N GLY A 139 2.28 -2.92 -20.03
CA GLY A 139 2.36 -1.68 -20.80
C GLY A 139 1.58 -0.53 -20.16
N ILE A 140 0.39 -0.81 -19.60
CA ILE A 140 -0.38 0.17 -18.83
C ILE A 140 0.41 0.64 -17.60
N ALA A 141 0.97 -0.30 -16.82
CA ALA A 141 1.73 0.04 -15.63
C ALA A 141 3.03 0.83 -15.94
N ASP A 142 3.74 0.46 -17.01
CA ASP A 142 4.98 1.11 -17.44
C ASP A 142 4.76 2.51 -18.01
N ALA A 143 3.62 2.76 -18.66
CA ALA A 143 3.30 4.07 -19.22
C ALA A 143 3.07 5.11 -18.12
N ALA A 144 2.46 4.69 -17.02
CA ALA A 144 2.09 5.61 -15.96
C ALA A 144 3.25 5.94 -15.00
N GLY A 145 4.26 5.06 -14.90
CA GLY A 145 5.50 5.34 -14.16
C GLY A 145 6.49 6.31 -14.86
N LYS A 146 6.12 6.89 -16.00
CA LYS A 146 6.96 7.80 -16.82
C LYS A 146 6.51 9.26 -16.79
N ASN A 147 5.38 9.56 -16.15
CA ASN A 147 4.86 10.91 -15.96
C ASN A 147 5.32 11.47 -14.60
#